data_AF-A0A3A8EDW0-F1
#
_entry.id   AF-A0A3A8EDW0-F1
#
_cell.length_a   1.000
_cell.length_b   1.000
_cell.length_c   1.000
_cell.angle_alpha   90.00
_cell.angle_beta   90.00
_cell.angle_gamma   90.00
#
_symmetry.space_group_name_H-M   'P 1'
#
loop_
_entity.id
_entity.type
_entity.pdbx_description
1 polymer ?
#
loop_
_entity_poly.entity_id
_entity_poly.type
_entity_poly.pdbx_seq_one_letter_code
_entity_poly.pdbx_strand_id
1 'polypeptide(L)' 'VLIQKLYAIEAELRKKTDGTAEDRREYRQQHSQPVMQQLYEWLNQHHLTVPSSSPTAKAINYTLKRWPA' A
#
# COMPACT_ATOMS: atom_id res chain seq x y z
N VAL A 1 -10.49 -0.56 -3.81
CA VAL A 1 -10.41 0.92 -3.70
C VAL A 1 -9.05 1.44 -3.21
N LEU A 2 -8.31 0.75 -2.32
CA LEU A 2 -7.02 1.23 -1.78
C LEU A 2 -5.94 1.43 -2.86
N ILE A 3 -5.82 0.49 -3.81
CA ILE A 3 -4.89 0.63 -4.94
C ILE A 3 -5.24 1.86 -5.80
N GLN A 4 -6.52 2.19 -5.94
CA GLN A 4 -6.95 3.36 -6.69
C GLN A 4 -6.60 4.67 -5.97
N LYS A 5 -6.55 4.68 -4.62
CA LYS A 5 -6.03 5.81 -3.85
C LYS A 5 -4.55 6.07 -4.15
N LEU A 6 -3.73 5.02 -4.29
CA LEU A 6 -2.32 5.16 -4.67
C LEU A 6 -2.17 5.77 -6.07
N TYR A 7 -2.98 5.32 -7.04
CA TYR A 7 -2.99 5.92 -8.37
C TYR A 7 -3.47 7.38 -8.37
N ALA A 8 -4.42 7.74 -7.49
CA ALA A 8 -4.85 9.13 -7.32
C ALA A 8 -3.71 10.00 -6.78
N ILE A 9 -2.97 9.53 -5.75
CA ILE A 9 -1.80 10.22 -5.19
C ILE A 9 -0.73 10.45 -6.28
N GLU A 10 -0.43 9.44 -7.10
CA GLU A 10 0.51 9.59 -8.23
C GLU A 10 0.00 10.58 -9.29
N ALA A 11 -1.31 10.59 -9.55
CA ALA A 11 -1.92 11.53 -10.50
C ALA A 11 -1.89 12.98 -9.98
N GLU A 12 -2.15 13.19 -8.69
CA GLU A 12 -2.02 14.50 -8.04
C GLU A 12 -0.58 14.99 -8.06
N LEU A 13 0.37 14.09 -7.76
CA LEU A 13 1.79 14.39 -7.82
C LEU A 13 2.22 14.83 -9.23
N ARG A 14 1.77 14.12 -10.27
CA ARG A 14 2.04 14.49 -11.68
C ARG A 14 1.49 15.87 -12.04
N LYS A 15 0.30 16.24 -11.55
CA LYS A 15 -0.32 17.55 -11.80
C LYS A 15 0.40 18.68 -11.07
N LYS A 16 1.02 18.40 -9.92
CA LYS A 16 1.79 19.37 -9.13
C LYS A 16 3.25 19.53 -9.57
N THR A 17 3.74 18.68 -10.48
CA THR A 17 5.18 18.59 -10.73
C THR A 17 5.71 19.80 -11.54
N ASP A 18 6.24 20.77 -10.80
CA ASP A 18 7.42 21.61 -11.11
C ASP A 18 8.59 21.31 -10.13
N GLY A 19 8.40 20.37 -9.19
CA GLY A 19 9.34 20.06 -8.10
C GLY A 19 10.41 19.00 -8.40
N THR A 20 11.50 19.03 -7.63
CA THR A 20 12.67 18.13 -7.71
C THR A 20 12.31 16.66 -7.47
N ALA A 21 13.16 15.73 -7.89
CA ALA A 21 12.95 14.28 -7.68
C ALA A 21 12.81 13.88 -6.19
N GLU A 22 13.47 14.60 -5.28
CA GLU A 22 13.37 14.39 -3.83
C GLU A 22 12.00 14.78 -3.26
N ASP A 23 11.48 15.95 -3.62
CA ASP A 23 10.14 16.41 -3.20
C ASP A 23 9.05 15.40 -3.61
N ARG A 24 9.17 14.85 -4.83
CA ARG A 24 8.27 13.79 -5.30
C ARG A 24 8.38 12.49 -4.50
N ARG A 25 9.58 12.17 -3.99
CA ARG A 25 9.79 10.98 -3.15
C ARG A 25 9.21 11.19 -1.75
N GLU A 26 9.44 12.35 -1.16
CA GLU A 26 8.91 12.70 0.17
C GLU A 26 7.38 12.73 0.16
N TYR A 27 6.78 13.40 -0.85
CA TYR A 27 5.33 13.42 -1.03
C TYR A 27 4.77 12.01 -1.19
N ARG A 28 5.40 11.16 -2.02
CA ARG A 28 4.98 9.77 -2.19
C ARG A 28 5.03 9.01 -0.87
N GLN A 29 6.10 9.14 -0.08
CA GLN A 29 6.17 8.50 1.24
C GLN A 29 5.05 9.02 2.15
N GLN A 30 4.94 10.34 2.35
CA GLN A 30 3.99 10.93 3.28
C GLN A 30 2.54 10.56 2.96
N HIS A 31 2.16 10.56 1.69
CA HIS A 31 0.78 10.32 1.26
C HIS A 31 0.47 8.83 1.02
N SER A 32 1.45 8.02 0.60
CA SER A 32 1.24 6.58 0.37
C SER A 32 1.36 5.75 1.64
N GLN A 33 2.14 6.19 2.64
CA GLN A 33 2.30 5.49 3.92
C GLN A 33 0.97 5.16 4.61
N PRO A 34 0.01 6.10 4.79
CA PRO A 34 -1.26 5.79 5.45
C PRO A 34 -2.15 4.84 4.62
N VAL A 35 -2.03 4.85 3.29
CA VAL A 35 -2.76 3.91 2.41
C VAL A 35 -2.17 2.51 2.51
N MET A 36 -0.83 2.43 2.57
CA MET A 36 -0.09 1.20 2.80
C MET A 36 -0.42 0.60 4.17
N GLN A 37 -0.50 1.41 5.23
CA GLN A 37 -0.90 0.95 6.56
C GLN A 37 -2.34 0.39 6.57
N GLN A 38 -3.29 1.09 5.95
CA GLN A 38 -4.66 0.58 5.79
C GLN A 38 -4.70 -0.75 5.02
N LEU A 39 -3.85 -0.91 4.00
CA LEU A 39 -3.76 -2.16 3.25
C LEU A 39 -3.20 -3.29 4.12
N TYR A 40 -2.20 -3.00 4.95
CA TYR A 40 -1.64 -3.96 5.90
C TYR A 40 -2.66 -4.43 6.94
N GLU A 41 -3.42 -3.50 7.52
CA GLU A 41 -4.49 -3.82 8.47
C GLU A 41 -5.58 -4.67 7.79
N TRP A 42 -6.00 -4.27 6.59
CA TRP A 42 -6.99 -5.02 5.81
C TRP A 42 -6.52 -6.45 5.51
N LEU A 43 -5.25 -6.63 5.14
CA LEU A 43 -4.66 -7.94 4.89
C LEU A 43 -4.66 -8.81 6.17
N ASN A 44 -4.33 -8.24 7.33
CA ASN A 44 -4.38 -8.97 8.60
C ASN A 44 -5.80 -9.39 8.98
N GLN A 45 -6.77 -8.49 8.83
CA GLN A 45 -8.18 -8.82 9.11
C GLN A 45 -8.71 -9.87 8.14
N HIS A 46 -8.39 -9.72 6.84
CA HIS A 46 -8.86 -10.66 5.83
C HIS A 46 -8.21 -12.04 6.00
N HIS A 47 -6.95 -12.11 6.42
CA HIS A 47 -6.26 -13.35 6.73
C HIS A 47 -6.99 -14.21 7.78
N LEU A 48 -7.67 -13.59 8.76
CA LEU A 48 -8.47 -14.30 9.76
C LEU A 48 -9.78 -14.87 9.18
N THR A 49 -10.27 -14.30 8.08
CA THR A 49 -11.54 -14.71 7.45
C THR A 49 -11.35 -15.79 6.38
N VAL A 50 -10.14 -15.95 5.83
CA VAL A 50 -9.83 -17.02 4.89
C VAL A 50 -9.29 -18.26 5.61
N PRO A 51 -9.68 -19.47 5.20
CA PRO A 51 -9.14 -20.69 5.78
C PRO A 51 -7.62 -20.74 5.55
N SER A 52 -6.87 -21.05 6.59
CA SER A 52 -5.40 -21.02 6.63
C SER A 52 -4.73 -21.98 5.63
N SER A 53 -5.44 -23.00 5.16
CA SER A 53 -4.97 -23.92 4.11
C SER A 53 -5.11 -23.36 2.68
N SER A 54 -5.86 -22.27 2.50
CA SER A 54 -6.10 -21.71 1.17
C SER A 54 -4.84 -21.09 0.55
N PRO A 55 -4.71 -21.13 -0.78
CA PRO A 55 -3.64 -20.41 -1.48
C PRO A 55 -3.69 -18.90 -1.20
N THR A 56 -4.87 -18.34 -0.97
CA THR A 56 -5.07 -16.93 -0.60
C THR A 56 -4.44 -16.59 0.75
N ALA A 57 -4.66 -17.42 1.78
CA ALA A 57 -4.04 -17.21 3.10
C ALA A 57 -2.50 -17.31 3.03
N LYS A 58 -1.96 -18.22 2.20
CA LYS A 58 -0.51 -18.32 1.95
C LYS A 58 0.04 -17.06 1.25
N ALA A 59 -0.67 -16.55 0.24
CA ALA A 59 -0.28 -15.32 -0.45
C ALA A 59 -0.26 -14.12 0.51
N ILE A 60 -1.30 -13.97 1.34
CA ILE A 60 -1.36 -12.89 2.34
C ILE A 60 -0.20 -13.02 3.34
N ASN A 61 0.06 -14.20 3.90
CA ASN A 61 1.20 -14.42 4.79
C ASN A 61 2.54 -14.07 4.14
N TYR A 62 2.72 -14.45 2.88
CA TYR A 62 3.94 -14.14 2.14
C TYR A 62 4.12 -12.62 1.97
N THR A 63 3.05 -11.91 1.63
CA THR A 63 3.06 -10.44 1.52
C THR A 63 3.34 -9.79 2.88
N LEU A 64 2.68 -10.21 3.95
CA LEU A 64 2.88 -9.68 5.30
C LEU A 64 4.31 -9.92 5.82
N LYS A 65 4.89 -11.10 5.57
CA LYS A 65 6.29 -11.41 5.92
C LYS A 65 7.33 -10.54 5.20
N ARG A 66 6.96 -9.95 4.05
CA ARG A 66 7.83 -9.07 3.25
C ARG A 66 7.44 -7.60 3.35
N TRP A 67 6.45 -7.28 4.18
CA TRP A 67 6.12 -5.90 4.51
C TRP A 67 7.26 -5.32 5.36
N PRO A 68 7.76 -4.12 5.06
CA PRO A 68 9.09 -3.67 5.46
C PRO A 68 9.38 -3.84 6.95
N ALA A 69 10.48 -4.55 7.23
CA ALA A 69 11.37 -4.30 8.37
C ALA A 69 12.27 -3.10 8.06
#